data_AF-A0A2L2Z5X1-F1
#
_entry.id   AF-A0A2L2Z5X1-F1
#
_cell.length_a   1.000
_cell.length_b   1.000
_cell.length_c   1.000
_cell.angle_alpha   90.00
_cell.angle_beta   90.00
_cell.angle_gamma   90.00
#
_symmetry.space_group_name_H-M   'P 1'
#
loop_
_entity.id
_entity.type
_entity.pdbx_description
1 polymer ?
#
loop_
_entity_poly.entity_id
_entity_poly.type
_entity_poly.pdbx_seq_one_letter_code
_entity_poly.pdbx_strand_id
1 'polypeptide(L)'
;KEILKSMMTAIHHFVQIYGATAEEVNIKMNLAPNMVHHSLVKSSEPIVFNSTAGKMSEVNVPLEFLKLLFGKSNFSLWILLGSAFLRNPLLYKEENIPFYTKYQNNMYKEFDSMLDENSVFICP
;
A
#
# COMPACT_ATOMS: atom_id res chain seq x y z
N LYS A 1 16.18 -1.88 -10.38
CA LYS A 1 17.25 -1.05 -11.01
C LYS A 1 16.66 0.18 -11.70
N GLU A 2 15.60 0.03 -12.50
CA GLU A 2 14.94 1.17 -13.16
C GLU A 2 14.29 2.14 -12.16
N ILE A 3 13.54 1.64 -11.17
CA ILE A 3 12.91 2.46 -10.12
C ILE A 3 13.94 3.35 -9.41
N LEU A 4 15.05 2.77 -8.96
CA LEU A 4 16.14 3.51 -8.31
C LEU A 4 16.71 4.61 -9.23
N LYS A 5 16.90 4.32 -10.53
CA LYS A 5 17.39 5.31 -11.49
C LYS A 5 16.40 6.47 -11.67
N SER A 6 15.10 6.16 -11.74
CA SER A 6 14.04 7.17 -11.85
C SER A 6 13.96 8.04 -10.58
N MET A 7 14.07 7.44 -9.40
CA MET A 7 14.14 8.18 -8.13
C MET A 7 15.34 9.12 -8.09
N MET A 8 16.55 8.64 -8.43
CA MET A 8 17.75 9.47 -8.45
C MET A 8 17.63 10.62 -9.46
N THR A 9 16.99 10.39 -10.60
CA THR A 9 16.71 11.44 -11.59
C THR A 9 15.79 12.51 -11.02
N ALA A 10 14.72 12.09 -10.33
CA ALA A 10 13.78 13.01 -9.68
C ALA A 10 14.47 13.84 -8.58
N ILE A 11 15.25 13.19 -7.71
CA ILE A 11 16.04 13.86 -6.67
C ILE A 11 16.97 14.89 -7.30
N HIS A 12 17.70 14.51 -8.35
CA HIS A 12 18.64 15.41 -9.02
C HIS A 12 17.94 16.65 -9.61
N HIS A 13 16.76 16.46 -10.20
CA HIS A 13 15.94 17.57 -10.69
C HIS A 13 15.55 18.54 -9.55
N PHE A 14 15.14 18.01 -8.39
CA PHE A 14 14.81 18.86 -7.24
C PHE A 14 16.01 19.66 -6.72
N VAL A 15 17.18 19.02 -6.64
CA VAL A 15 18.43 19.69 -6.24
C VAL A 15 18.83 20.77 -7.24
N GLN A 16 18.79 20.49 -8.54
CA GLN A 16 19.28 21.42 -9.57
C GLN A 16 18.34 22.61 -9.81
N ILE A 17 17.04 22.37 -9.88
CA ILE A 17 16.06 23.38 -10.29
C ILE A 17 15.56 24.19 -9.11
N TYR A 18 15.31 23.52 -7.98
CA TYR A 18 14.70 24.14 -6.80
C TYR A 18 15.70 24.37 -5.66
N GLY A 19 16.97 23.98 -5.82
CA GLY A 19 17.99 24.13 -4.77
C GLY A 19 17.71 23.28 -3.53
N ALA A 20 16.91 22.21 -3.67
CA ALA A 20 16.54 21.35 -2.56
C ALA A 20 17.75 20.59 -2.00
N THR A 21 17.71 20.27 -0.71
CA THR A 21 18.67 19.37 -0.07
C THR A 21 18.05 17.98 0.01
N ALA A 22 18.81 16.94 -0.36
CA ALA A 22 18.35 15.56 -0.27
C ALA A 22 18.98 14.88 0.95
N GLU A 23 18.14 14.31 1.81
CA GLU A 23 18.55 13.54 2.99
C GLU A 23 17.92 12.15 2.95
N GLU A 24 18.72 11.13 3.26
CA GLU A 24 18.19 9.78 3.45
C GLU A 24 17.66 9.65 4.87
N VAL A 25 16.34 9.45 4.99
CA VAL A 25 15.67 9.30 6.28
C VAL A 25 15.24 7.86 6.51
N ASN A 26 15.55 7.33 7.69
CA ASN A 26 15.06 6.03 8.13
C ASN A 26 13.69 6.20 8.80
N ILE A 27 12.62 6.07 8.02
CA ILE A 27 11.26 6.12 8.57
C ILE A 27 10.94 4.77 9.23
N LYS A 28 11.03 4.74 10.56
CA LYS A 28 10.57 3.61 11.38
C LYS A 28 9.09 3.79 11.71
N MET A 29 8.21 3.46 10.77
CA MET A 29 6.79 3.33 11.10
C MET A 29 6.59 2.02 11.87
N ASN A 30 6.31 2.12 13.18
CA ASN A 30 5.68 1.00 13.87
C ASN A 30 4.30 0.84 13.25
N LEU A 31 4.10 -0.18 12.42
CA LEU A 31 2.78 -0.51 11.90
C LEU A 31 2.10 -1.41 12.93
N ALA A 32 0.89 -1.05 13.38
CA ALA A 32 0.12 -1.92 14.25
C ALA A 32 -0.07 -3.29 13.58
N PRO A 33 0.06 -4.39 14.34
CA PRO A 33 -0.30 -5.71 13.84
C PRO A 33 -1.73 -5.64 13.27
N ASN A 34 -1.90 -6.08 12.02
CA ASN A 34 -3.17 -6.07 11.26
C ASN A 34 -3.61 -4.71 10.68
N MET A 35 -2.85 -3.62 10.78
CA MET A 35 -3.20 -2.38 10.07
C MET A 35 -3.24 -2.58 8.56
N VAL A 36 -2.28 -3.32 7.99
CA VAL A 36 -2.28 -3.67 6.56
C VAL A 36 -3.57 -4.42 6.19
N HIS A 37 -4.02 -5.34 7.04
CA HIS A 37 -5.27 -6.08 6.83
C HIS A 37 -6.48 -5.14 6.89
N HIS A 38 -6.54 -4.23 7.87
CA HIS A 38 -7.59 -3.22 7.96
C HIS A 38 -7.64 -2.33 6.71
N SER A 39 -6.50 -1.80 6.28
CA SER A 39 -6.40 -0.95 5.08
C SER A 39 -6.83 -1.68 3.81
N LEU A 40 -6.53 -2.98 3.70
CA LEU A 40 -6.96 -3.80 2.56
C LEU A 40 -8.46 -4.17 2.59
N VAL A 41 -9.07 -4.26 3.77
CA VAL A 41 -10.51 -4.55 3.92
C VAL A 41 -11.37 -3.31 3.67
N LYS A 42 -10.92 -2.16 4.17
CA LYS A 42 -11.66 -0.89 4.15
C LYS A 42 -11.12 0.10 3.10
N SER A 43 -10.19 -0.31 2.23
CA SER A 43 -9.84 0.50 1.07
C SER A 43 -11.11 0.80 0.27
N SER A 44 -11.25 2.05 -0.18
CA SER A 44 -12.39 2.47 -1.01
C SER A 44 -12.51 1.61 -2.27
N GLU A 45 -11.37 1.17 -2.78
CA GLU A 45 -11.25 0.30 -3.95
C GLU A 45 -11.00 -1.17 -3.54
N PRO A 46 -11.55 -2.16 -4.28
CA PRO A 46 -11.27 -3.57 -4.06
C PRO A 46 -9.75 -3.86 -4.09
N ILE A 47 -9.29 -4.84 -3.30
CA ILE A 47 -7.87 -5.25 -3.32
C ILE A 47 -7.37 -5.59 -4.73
N VAL A 48 -8.24 -6.14 -5.57
CA VAL A 48 -7.96 -6.46 -6.98
C VAL A 48 -7.67 -5.19 -7.79
N PHE A 49 -8.44 -4.11 -7.56
CA PHE A 49 -8.23 -2.83 -8.21
C PHE A 49 -6.88 -2.25 -7.84
N ASN A 50 -6.55 -2.21 -6.55
CA ASN A 50 -5.25 -1.73 -6.08
C ASN A 50 -4.09 -2.60 -6.60
N SER A 51 -4.26 -3.93 -6.59
CA SER A 51 -3.22 -4.88 -7.04
C SER A 51 -2.98 -4.85 -8.54
N THR A 52 -3.94 -4.36 -9.32
CA THR A 52 -3.84 -4.25 -10.79
C THR A 52 -3.59 -2.82 -11.26
N ALA A 53 -3.28 -1.89 -10.34
CA ALA A 53 -3.14 -0.47 -10.63
C ALA A 53 -4.34 0.10 -11.40
N GLY A 54 -5.55 -0.30 -10.98
CA GLY A 54 -6.82 0.17 -11.53
C GLY A 54 -7.28 -0.49 -12.83
N LYS A 55 -6.57 -1.52 -13.32
CA LYS A 55 -6.94 -2.20 -14.57
C LYS A 55 -8.15 -3.13 -14.44
N MET A 56 -8.42 -3.64 -13.25
CA MET A 56 -9.55 -4.54 -12.98
C MET A 56 -10.24 -4.17 -11.68
N SER A 57 -11.54 -3.91 -11.73
CA SER A 57 -12.37 -3.67 -10.54
C SER A 57 -12.80 -4.97 -9.84
N GLU A 58 -12.97 -6.05 -10.61
CA GLU A 58 -13.48 -7.32 -10.12
C GLU A 58 -12.67 -8.50 -10.64
N VAL A 59 -12.58 -9.55 -9.83
CA VAL A 59 -11.97 -10.84 -10.20
C VAL A 59 -12.89 -11.96 -9.76
N ASN A 60 -13.12 -12.90 -10.66
CA ASN A 60 -13.72 -14.18 -10.33
C ASN A 60 -12.67 -15.04 -9.60
N VAL A 61 -12.62 -14.91 -8.26
CA VAL A 61 -11.61 -15.55 -7.41
C VAL A 61 -11.56 -17.07 -7.60
N PRO A 62 -12.68 -17.82 -7.62
CA PRO A 62 -12.63 -19.26 -7.89
C PRO A 62 -12.00 -19.62 -9.24
N LEU A 63 -12.35 -18.88 -10.31
CA LEU A 63 -11.79 -19.11 -11.63
C LEU A 63 -10.29 -18.79 -11.68
N GLU A 64 -9.85 -17.70 -11.04
CA GLU A 64 -8.43 -17.38 -10.96
C GLU A 64 -7.63 -18.39 -10.14
N PHE A 65 -8.21 -18.95 -9.07
CA PHE A 65 -7.61 -20.09 -8.35
C PHE A 65 -7.44 -21.31 -9.25
N LEU A 66 -8.45 -21.64 -10.06
CA LEU A 66 -8.34 -22.73 -11.03
C LEU A 66 -7.26 -22.44 -12.08
N LYS A 67 -7.23 -21.23 -12.64
CA LYS A 67 -6.19 -20.81 -13.59
C LYS A 67 -4.79 -20.88 -12.99
N LEU A 68 -4.65 -20.58 -11.69
CA LEU A 68 -3.38 -20.66 -10.98
C LEU A 68 -2.81 -22.09 -11.01
N LEU A 69 -3.65 -23.11 -10.83
CA LEU A 69 -3.24 -24.53 -10.90
C LEU A 69 -2.65 -24.90 -12.27
N PHE A 70 -3.04 -24.20 -13.33
CA PHE A 70 -2.55 -24.39 -14.69
C PHE A 70 -1.52 -23.34 -15.13
N GLY A 71 -1.03 -22.49 -14.21
CA GLY A 71 -0.07 -21.43 -14.52
C GLY A 71 -0.60 -20.31 -15.43
N LYS A 72 -1.93 -20.15 -15.51
CA LYS A 72 -2.62 -19.19 -16.39
C LYS A 72 -3.18 -17.97 -15.67
N SER A 73 -3.05 -17.89 -14.34
CA SER A 73 -3.55 -16.74 -13.58
C SER A 73 -2.56 -15.58 -13.67
N ASN A 74 -3.10 -14.37 -13.81
CA ASN A 74 -2.32 -13.13 -13.73
C ASN A 74 -2.10 -12.69 -12.28
N PHE A 75 -2.69 -13.40 -11.31
CA PHE A 75 -2.63 -13.08 -9.89
C PHE A 75 -1.75 -14.07 -9.14
N SER A 76 -1.04 -13.58 -8.13
CA SER A 76 -0.33 -14.44 -7.20
C SER A 76 -1.31 -15.13 -6.25
N LEU A 77 -0.89 -16.29 -5.71
CA LEU A 77 -1.66 -17.01 -4.68
C LEU A 77 -2.03 -16.11 -3.50
N TRP A 78 -1.12 -15.24 -3.07
CA TRP A 78 -1.35 -14.32 -1.95
C TRP A 78 -2.44 -13.29 -2.23
N ILE A 79 -2.51 -12.74 -3.45
CA ILE A 79 -3.57 -11.80 -3.83
C ILE A 79 -4.93 -12.51 -3.85
N LEU A 80 -4.98 -13.74 -4.35
CA LEU A 80 -6.21 -14.54 -4.39
C LEU A 80 -6.69 -14.93 -2.99
N LEU A 81 -5.77 -15.36 -2.11
CA LEU A 81 -6.07 -15.63 -0.70
C LEU A 81 -6.53 -14.38 0.02
N GLY A 82 -5.85 -13.24 -0.18
CA GLY A 82 -6.28 -11.96 0.36
C GLY A 82 -7.72 -11.64 -0.06
N SER A 83 -8.00 -11.70 -1.37
CA SER A 83 -9.32 -11.42 -1.93
C SER A 83 -10.42 -12.32 -1.35
N ALA A 84 -10.11 -13.58 -1.06
CA ALA A 84 -11.06 -14.54 -0.48
C ALA A 84 -11.27 -14.37 1.03
N PHE A 85 -10.21 -14.04 1.78
CA PHE A 85 -10.21 -14.15 3.25
C PHE A 85 -10.13 -12.82 4.00
N LEU A 86 -9.90 -11.69 3.32
CA LEU A 86 -9.79 -10.37 3.95
C LEU A 86 -11.02 -9.98 4.78
N ARG A 87 -12.23 -10.34 4.30
CA ARG A 87 -13.48 -10.04 5.02
C ARG A 87 -13.92 -11.16 5.97
N ASN A 88 -13.08 -12.16 6.20
CA ASN A 88 -13.43 -13.26 7.08
C ASN A 88 -13.54 -12.74 8.53
N PRO A 89 -14.70 -12.88 9.20
CA PRO A 89 -14.91 -12.36 10.55
C PRO A 89 -14.00 -13.00 11.62
N LEU A 90 -13.38 -14.15 11.32
CA LEU A 90 -12.37 -14.77 12.18
C LEU A 90 -10.99 -14.08 12.10
N LEU A 91 -10.70 -13.44 10.97
CA LEU A 91 -9.41 -12.76 10.71
C LEU A 91 -9.54 -11.23 10.87
N TYR A 92 -10.72 -10.67 10.60
CA TYR A 92 -11.02 -9.26 10.74
C TYR A 92 -12.28 -9.07 11.56
N LYS A 93 -12.15 -8.47 12.75
CA LYS A 93 -13.29 -8.09 13.57
C LYS A 93 -13.62 -6.62 13.37
N GLU A 94 -14.84 -6.34 12.93
CA GLU A 94 -15.32 -4.97 12.70
C GLU A 94 -15.34 -4.13 13.99
N GLU A 95 -15.47 -4.75 15.16
CA GLU A 95 -15.39 -4.07 16.46
C GLU A 95 -14.08 -3.29 16.67
N ASN A 96 -13.00 -3.68 15.98
CA ASN A 96 -11.70 -3.02 16.05
C ASN A 96 -11.56 -1.85 15.07
N ILE A 97 -12.57 -1.56 14.23
CA ILE A 97 -12.54 -0.45 13.27
C ILE A 97 -12.17 0.89 13.94
N PRO A 98 -12.79 1.31 15.06
CA PRO A 98 -12.45 2.59 15.68
C PRO A 98 -10.99 2.68 16.11
N PHE A 99 -10.42 1.56 16.59
CA PHE A 99 -9.00 1.49 16.94
C PHE A 99 -8.12 1.71 15.71
N TYR A 100 -8.37 0.98 14.62
CA TYR A 100 -7.56 1.09 13.41
C TYR A 100 -7.70 2.47 12.74
N THR A 101 -8.90 3.06 12.69
CA THR A 101 -9.08 4.41 12.15
C THR A 101 -8.33 5.45 12.98
N LYS A 102 -8.40 5.36 14.31
CA LYS A 102 -7.63 6.26 15.20
C LYS A 102 -6.13 6.08 15.00
N TYR A 103 -5.69 4.83 14.88
CA TYR A 103 -4.29 4.49 14.67
C TYR A 103 -3.77 5.05 13.33
N GLN A 104 -4.50 4.84 12.23
CA GLN A 104 -4.18 5.37 10.92
C GLN A 104 -4.10 6.91 10.93
N ASN A 105 -5.06 7.58 11.57
CA ASN A 105 -5.02 9.04 11.70
C ASN A 105 -3.80 9.53 12.50
N ASN A 106 -3.40 8.81 13.54
CA ASN A 106 -2.18 9.14 14.29
C ASN A 106 -0.93 8.94 13.43
N MET A 107 -0.87 7.86 12.63
CA MET A 107 0.22 7.62 11.69
C MET A 107 0.31 8.71 10.63
N TYR A 108 -0.81 9.18 10.07
CA TYR A 108 -0.81 10.30 9.13
C TYR A 108 -0.29 11.57 9.78
N LYS A 109 -0.75 11.90 10.99
CA LYS A 109 -0.25 13.07 11.72
C LYS A 109 1.25 12.97 12.03
N GLU A 110 1.73 11.78 12.40
CA GLU A 110 3.14 11.55 12.66
C GLU A 110 3.95 11.75 11.38
N PHE A 111 3.51 11.15 10.27
CA PHE A 111 4.15 11.32 8.97
C PHE A 111 4.13 12.76 8.46
N ASP A 112 2.98 13.44 8.54
CA ASP A 112 2.84 14.84 8.17
C ASP A 112 3.72 15.72 9.06
N SER A 113 3.93 15.37 10.33
CA SER A 113 4.86 16.11 11.20
C SER A 113 6.33 15.89 10.85
N MET A 114 6.67 14.82 10.14
CA MET A 114 8.02 14.58 9.62
C MET A 114 8.32 15.38 8.34
N LEU A 115 7.29 15.86 7.65
CA LEU A 115 7.42 16.62 6.41
C LEU A 115 7.03 18.07 6.67
N ASP A 116 7.93 19.02 6.40
CA ASP A 116 7.50 20.42 6.34
C ASP A 116 6.69 20.70 5.07
N GLU A 117 6.03 21.86 4.99
CA GLU A 117 5.22 22.25 3.83
C GLU A 117 6.03 22.34 2.51
N ASN A 118 7.36 22.31 2.58
CA ASN A 118 8.27 22.44 1.44
C ASN A 118 9.07 21.15 1.18
N SER A 119 8.73 20.04 1.83
CA SER A 119 9.44 18.77 1.76
C SER A 119 8.77 17.82 0.78
N VAL A 120 9.57 17.14 -0.03
CA VAL A 120 9.11 16.07 -0.92
C VAL A 120 9.65 14.73 -0.42
N PHE A 121 8.74 13.85 -0.02
CA PHE A 121 9.08 12.48 0.34
C PHE A 121 9.09 11.57 -0.89
N ILE A 122 10.22 10.89 -1.14
CA ILE A 122 10.37 9.94 -2.24
C ILE A 122 10.67 8.56 -1.65
N CYS A 123 9.74 7.62 -1.84
CA CYS A 123 9.84 6.23 -1.39
C CYS A 123 9.49 5.28 -2.55
N PRO A 124 10.23 4.17 -2.74
CA PRO A 124 9.91 3.18 -3.76
C PRO A 124 8.65 2.35 -3.46
#